data_AF-A0A2D6PBR0-F1
#
_entry.id   AF-A0A2D6PBR0-F1
#
_cell.length_a   1.000
_cell.length_b   1.000
_cell.length_c   1.000
_cell.angle_alpha   90.00
_cell.angle_beta   90.00
_cell.angle_gamma   90.00
#
_symmetry.space_group_name_H-M   'P 1'
#
loop_
_entity.id
_entity.type
_entity.pdbx_description
1 polymer ?
#
loop_
_entity_poly.entity_id
_entity_poly.type
_entity_poly.pdbx_seq_one_letter_code
_entity_poly.pdbx_strand_id
1 'polypeptide(L)'
;MYLFFNAFFNKKLKNLILLGLICGFALYFELSVLVMIFTCILFWFIFDKKFFLKKEFFIFLIFFLIGFSPSILYNFTYNFDGYQRLSPDNFFQNTPESNIIFTSTTKLFNLLTQDLPNSLNQVWNLKENIPLTLLNYSYYLIFIISLIFLIYINRKNILKAITGLIPHTKYNIEPNKLKKIIFVLAYIIIFIIIYSVSNYNIRPGGWNAGYRFILPLFPFIFITLALFITHLLKNKNKIFRYTALSLLTIVIIIGIISNVNLIESDNWNLGNNSIYQYHYLKNFYEFLGEFKGRNFVDNTPLIISICNKAPADFKEDCFNGGIRSIGLHFSKNLSTAIYNCNKMPTEFKNSCFWQGGKAIGLHFSKNLSTTISACNKVPAEFRSACFSGVGFGIGRSFGRDLPSAISACNQFHDEYKEDCFSGLKETIGDHFGRDLPSAISACNQFPIEFKGGCFEWINMRTSKYFGNRDNL
;
A
#
# COMPACT_ATOMS: atom_id res chain seq x y z
N MET A 1 22.17 -0.28 -7.69
CA MET A 1 23.24 -1.30 -7.68
C MET A 1 24.37 -1.01 -8.69
N TYR A 2 24.10 -0.96 -10.01
CA TYR A 2 25.16 -0.71 -11.02
C TYR A 2 25.98 0.56 -10.71
N LEU A 3 25.29 1.67 -10.44
CA LEU A 3 25.93 2.93 -10.06
C LEU A 3 26.69 2.85 -8.74
N PHE A 4 26.20 2.08 -7.76
CA PHE A 4 26.93 1.86 -6.51
C PHE A 4 28.28 1.20 -6.78
N PHE A 5 28.32 0.13 -7.59
CA PHE A 5 29.59 -0.50 -7.94
C PHE A 5 30.52 0.41 -8.73
N ASN A 6 29.98 1.19 -9.67
CA ASN A 6 30.77 2.16 -10.43
C ASN A 6 31.29 3.31 -9.57
N ALA A 7 30.51 3.79 -8.60
CA ALA A 7 30.93 4.81 -7.65
C ALA A 7 31.99 4.26 -6.71
N PHE A 8 31.79 3.03 -6.21
CA PHE A 8 32.63 2.44 -5.20
C PHE A 8 33.99 1.95 -5.74
N PHE A 9 33.98 1.24 -6.87
CA PHE A 9 35.21 0.67 -7.44
C PHE A 9 35.99 1.65 -8.31
N ASN A 10 35.32 2.51 -9.09
CA ASN A 10 36.02 3.46 -9.98
C ASN A 10 36.24 4.83 -9.35
N LYS A 11 35.55 5.16 -8.25
CA LYS A 11 35.64 6.44 -7.51
C LYS A 11 35.55 7.72 -8.36
N LYS A 12 34.94 7.63 -9.55
CA LYS A 12 34.72 8.80 -10.41
C LYS A 12 33.66 9.69 -9.78
N LEU A 13 33.97 10.99 -9.66
CA LEU A 13 33.07 12.00 -9.09
C LEU A 13 31.65 11.93 -9.67
N LYS A 14 31.53 11.84 -11.01
CA LYS A 14 30.23 11.72 -11.72
C LYS A 14 29.36 10.57 -11.20
N ASN A 15 29.97 9.43 -10.83
CA ASN A 15 29.23 8.26 -10.36
C ASN A 15 28.68 8.48 -8.94
N LEU A 16 29.42 9.17 -8.06
CA LEU A 16 28.98 9.52 -6.71
C LEU A 16 27.82 10.52 -6.75
N ILE A 17 27.93 11.53 -7.61
CA ILE A 17 26.87 12.52 -7.88
C ILE A 17 25.59 11.82 -8.32
N LEU A 18 25.69 11.00 -9.36
CA LEU A 18 24.54 10.31 -9.95
C LEU A 18 23.92 9.30 -8.97
N LEU A 19 24.76 8.59 -8.19
CA LEU A 19 24.28 7.69 -7.14
C LEU A 19 23.50 8.45 -6.07
N GLY A 20 24.02 9.57 -5.58
CA GLY A 20 23.34 10.42 -4.60
C GLY A 20 21.97 10.87 -5.10
N LEU A 21 21.94 11.54 -6.27
CA LEU A 21 20.70 12.04 -6.89
C LEU A 21 19.64 10.95 -7.05
N ILE A 22 20.02 9.81 -7.63
CA ILE A 22 19.08 8.71 -7.89
C ILE A 22 18.59 8.08 -6.58
N CYS A 23 19.46 7.90 -5.58
CA CYS A 23 19.04 7.38 -4.27
C CYS A 23 18.07 8.34 -3.57
N GLY A 24 18.33 9.65 -3.59
CA GLY A 24 17.45 10.65 -2.99
C GLY A 24 16.10 10.71 -3.70
N PHE A 25 16.12 10.75 -5.03
CA PHE A 25 14.90 10.78 -5.84
C PHE A 25 14.09 9.49 -5.70
N ALA A 26 14.74 8.32 -5.74
CA ALA A 26 14.07 7.04 -5.59
C ALA A 26 13.43 6.89 -4.20
N LEU A 27 14.08 7.38 -3.13
CA LEU A 27 13.51 7.37 -1.78
C LEU A 27 12.26 8.26 -1.66
N TYR A 28 12.20 9.36 -2.41
CA TYR A 28 11.00 10.20 -2.46
C TYR A 28 9.78 9.46 -3.02
N PHE A 29 9.96 8.60 -4.04
CA PHE A 29 8.85 7.81 -4.60
C PHE A 29 8.55 6.56 -3.79
N GLU A 30 9.57 5.88 -3.27
CA GLU A 30 9.38 4.57 -2.67
C GLU A 30 10.29 4.33 -1.45
N LEU A 31 9.65 4.14 -0.30
CA LEU A 31 10.37 3.94 0.97
C LEU A 31 11.14 2.60 1.03
N SER A 32 10.73 1.60 0.25
CA SER A 32 11.41 0.30 0.16
C SER A 32 12.87 0.45 -0.32
N VAL A 33 13.17 1.54 -1.06
CA VAL A 33 14.53 1.90 -1.52
C VAL A 33 15.49 2.12 -0.34
N LEU A 34 14.98 2.45 0.84
CA LEU A 34 15.80 2.58 2.05
C LEU A 34 16.58 1.30 2.37
N VAL A 35 16.00 0.12 2.09
CA VAL A 35 16.68 -1.19 2.26
C VAL A 35 17.89 -1.32 1.35
N MET A 36 17.76 -0.85 0.10
CA MET A 36 18.85 -0.82 -0.87
C MET A 36 19.96 0.14 -0.44
N ILE A 37 19.59 1.36 -0.03
CA ILE A 37 20.53 2.38 0.44
C ILE A 37 21.27 1.85 1.68
N PHE A 38 20.54 1.28 2.65
CA PHE A 38 21.11 0.67 3.84
C PHE A 38 22.12 -0.43 3.48
N THR A 39 21.79 -1.30 2.54
CA THR A 39 22.70 -2.37 2.07
C THR A 39 23.95 -1.78 1.39
N CYS A 40 23.80 -0.72 0.59
CA CYS A 40 24.94 -0.01 -0.02
C CYS A 40 25.87 0.60 1.05
N ILE A 41 25.30 1.28 2.05
CA ILE A 41 26.03 1.89 3.17
C ILE A 41 26.73 0.81 3.99
N LEU A 42 26.06 -0.31 4.27
CA LEU A 42 26.65 -1.46 4.98
C LEU A 42 27.87 -2.00 4.25
N PHE A 43 27.79 -2.19 2.93
CA PHE A 43 28.94 -2.64 2.14
C PHE A 43 30.06 -1.60 2.10
N TRP A 44 29.73 -0.31 1.99
CA TRP A 44 30.72 0.75 2.09
C TRP A 44 31.47 0.67 3.43
N PHE A 45 30.75 0.46 4.53
CA PHE A 45 31.32 0.29 5.86
C PHE A 45 32.16 -0.97 6.03
N ILE A 46 31.79 -2.10 5.40
CA ILE A 46 32.58 -3.35 5.42
C ILE A 46 33.98 -3.10 4.86
N PHE A 47 34.08 -2.34 3.78
CA PHE A 47 35.34 -2.09 3.09
C PHE A 47 36.13 -0.92 3.68
N ASP A 48 35.47 0.04 4.31
CA ASP A 48 36.08 1.29 4.74
C ASP A 48 35.38 1.84 5.99
N LYS A 49 35.95 1.56 7.17
CA LYS A 49 35.36 1.97 8.45
C LYS A 49 35.28 3.47 8.66
N LYS A 50 36.11 4.23 7.94
CA LYS A 50 36.17 5.70 8.03
C LYS A 50 35.41 6.37 6.90
N PHE A 51 34.61 5.64 6.11
CA PHE A 51 34.00 6.21 4.91
C PHE A 51 33.09 7.41 5.19
N PHE A 52 32.41 7.45 6.34
CA PHE A 52 31.61 8.61 6.77
C PHE A 52 32.41 9.92 6.88
N LEU A 53 33.73 9.82 7.06
CA LEU A 53 34.64 10.97 7.16
C LEU A 53 35.29 11.33 5.81
N LYS A 54 35.01 10.56 4.74
CA LYS A 54 35.65 10.77 3.44
C LYS A 54 34.85 11.70 2.54
N LYS A 55 35.57 12.49 1.73
CA LYS A 55 35.01 13.45 0.78
C LYS A 55 33.97 12.80 -0.14
N GLU A 56 34.20 11.56 -0.55
CA GLU A 56 33.31 10.79 -1.41
C GLU A 56 31.93 10.56 -0.79
N PHE A 57 31.86 10.29 0.52
CA PHE A 57 30.60 10.14 1.23
C PHE A 57 29.87 11.48 1.35
N PHE A 58 30.59 12.57 1.64
CA PHE A 58 29.99 13.92 1.64
C PHE A 58 29.43 14.31 0.28
N ILE A 59 30.13 14.00 -0.81
CA ILE A 59 29.61 14.23 -2.17
C ILE A 59 28.31 13.44 -2.38
N PHE A 60 28.32 12.13 -2.07
CA PHE A 60 27.10 11.32 -2.14
C PHE A 60 25.96 11.93 -1.33
N LEU A 61 26.21 12.34 -0.09
CA LEU A 61 25.22 12.89 0.83
C LEU A 61 24.61 14.21 0.33
N ILE A 62 25.44 15.14 -0.16
CA ILE A 62 24.96 16.41 -0.73
C ILE A 62 23.99 16.14 -1.88
N PHE A 63 24.39 15.29 -2.83
CA PHE A 63 23.55 14.99 -3.99
C PHE A 63 22.35 14.10 -3.65
N PHE A 64 22.44 13.29 -2.60
CA PHE A 64 21.29 12.60 -2.01
C PHE A 64 20.26 13.58 -1.47
N LEU A 65 20.68 14.59 -0.70
CA LEU A 65 19.78 15.63 -0.17
C LEU A 65 19.16 16.47 -1.29
N ILE A 66 19.91 16.76 -2.35
CA ILE A 66 19.37 17.43 -3.56
C ILE A 66 18.30 16.54 -4.22
N GLY A 67 18.58 15.25 -4.43
CA GLY A 67 17.60 14.33 -5.02
C GLY A 67 16.37 14.11 -4.14
N PHE A 68 16.54 14.16 -2.81
CA PHE A 68 15.48 14.00 -1.82
C PHE A 68 14.74 15.32 -1.50
N SER A 69 15.20 16.45 -2.06
CA SER A 69 14.61 17.77 -1.81
C SER A 69 13.10 17.87 -2.09
N PRO A 70 12.49 17.17 -3.08
CA PRO A 70 11.03 17.19 -3.23
C PRO A 70 10.28 16.68 -1.99
N SER A 71 10.83 15.65 -1.31
CA SER A 71 10.25 15.12 -0.07
C SER A 71 10.32 16.14 1.06
N ILE A 72 11.46 16.83 1.17
CA ILE A 72 11.70 17.86 2.18
C ILE A 72 10.70 19.00 1.97
N LEU A 73 10.60 19.53 0.74
CA LEU A 73 9.69 20.62 0.38
C LEU A 73 8.22 20.26 0.63
N TYR A 74 7.80 19.06 0.20
CA TYR A 74 6.45 18.55 0.46
C TYR A 74 6.15 18.54 1.96
N ASN A 75 7.03 17.97 2.78
CA ASN A 75 6.78 17.85 4.21
C ASN A 75 6.77 19.20 4.94
N PHE A 76 7.62 20.15 4.56
CA PHE A 76 7.55 21.50 5.12
C PHE A 76 6.25 22.22 4.75
N THR A 77 5.72 21.98 3.54
CA THR A 77 4.48 22.61 3.06
C THR A 77 3.22 21.98 3.69
N TYR A 78 3.28 20.69 4.03
CA TYR A 78 2.13 19.91 4.48
C TYR A 78 2.28 19.39 5.93
N ASN A 79 2.89 20.16 6.83
CA ASN A 79 3.01 19.82 8.26
C ASN A 79 3.54 18.39 8.52
N PHE A 80 4.53 17.97 7.74
CA PHE A 80 5.16 16.65 7.80
C PHE A 80 4.21 15.47 7.57
N ASP A 81 3.09 15.68 6.87
CA ASP A 81 2.12 14.63 6.54
C ASP A 81 2.73 13.45 5.78
N GLY A 82 3.68 13.74 4.87
CA GLY A 82 4.41 12.70 4.14
C GLY A 82 5.24 11.78 5.04
N TYR A 83 5.76 12.31 6.14
CA TYR A 83 6.54 11.57 7.14
C TYR A 83 5.70 10.94 8.24
N GLN A 84 4.39 11.21 8.31
CA GLN A 84 3.52 10.40 9.18
C GLN A 84 3.63 8.92 8.83
N ARG A 85 3.83 8.58 7.55
CA ARG A 85 4.11 7.20 7.08
C ARG A 85 5.42 6.61 7.59
N LEU A 86 6.37 7.46 8.00
CA LEU A 86 7.64 7.09 8.63
C LEU A 86 7.55 7.01 10.14
N SER A 87 6.42 7.40 10.75
CA SER A 87 6.23 7.22 12.19
C SER A 87 6.56 5.77 12.55
N PRO A 88 7.32 5.53 13.64
CA PRO A 88 7.57 4.17 14.13
C PRO A 88 6.29 3.35 14.22
N ASP A 89 5.18 4.00 14.58
CA ASP A 89 3.84 3.41 14.65
C ASP A 89 3.33 2.81 13.32
N ASN A 90 3.76 3.43 12.22
CA ASN A 90 3.38 3.05 10.86
C ASN A 90 4.43 2.17 10.20
N PHE A 91 5.71 2.30 10.59
CA PHE A 91 6.82 1.55 10.00
C PHE A 91 7.09 0.23 10.72
N PHE A 92 7.05 0.24 12.05
CA PHE A 92 7.06 -0.95 12.89
C PHE A 92 5.62 -1.34 13.21
N GLN A 93 5.44 -2.57 13.66
CA GLN A 93 4.12 -3.07 13.98
C GLN A 93 3.64 -2.44 15.29
N ASN A 94 2.67 -1.54 15.20
CA ASN A 94 1.85 -1.15 16.34
C ASN A 94 0.88 -2.25 16.68
N THR A 95 1.41 -3.34 17.23
CA THR A 95 0.60 -4.33 17.93
C THR A 95 0.81 -4.12 19.42
N PRO A 96 -0.03 -3.29 20.07
CA PRO A 96 0.08 -3.03 21.52
C PRO A 96 -0.06 -4.29 22.39
N GLU A 97 -0.41 -5.45 21.81
CA GLU A 97 -0.68 -6.69 22.55
C GLU A 97 -0.03 -7.96 21.96
N SER A 98 0.60 -7.93 20.78
CA SER A 98 1.19 -9.14 20.18
C SER A 98 2.70 -9.18 20.31
N ASN A 99 3.21 -10.37 20.65
CA ASN A 99 4.65 -10.65 20.70
C ASN A 99 5.29 -10.33 19.33
N ILE A 100 6.14 -9.29 19.27
CA ILE A 100 6.82 -8.83 18.04
C ILE A 100 7.53 -9.99 17.35
N ILE A 101 8.09 -10.93 18.11
CA ILE A 101 8.77 -12.12 17.59
C ILE A 101 7.76 -12.99 16.82
N PHE A 102 6.60 -13.29 17.42
CA PHE A 102 5.56 -14.09 16.79
C PHE A 102 5.05 -13.44 15.50
N THR A 103 4.75 -12.15 15.53
CA THR A 103 4.24 -11.46 14.34
C THR A 103 5.30 -11.38 13.24
N SER A 104 6.57 -11.14 13.60
CA SER A 104 7.68 -11.14 12.66
C SER A 104 7.95 -12.53 12.06
N THR A 105 7.85 -13.61 12.85
CA THR A 105 8.04 -14.98 12.36
C THR A 105 6.88 -15.43 11.47
N THR A 106 5.63 -15.12 11.84
CA THR A 106 4.47 -15.37 10.98
C THR A 106 4.61 -14.63 9.66
N LYS A 107 5.05 -13.38 9.69
CA LYS A 107 5.25 -12.58 8.48
C LYS A 107 6.38 -13.11 7.61
N LEU A 108 7.50 -13.51 8.22
CA LEU A 108 8.59 -14.19 7.52
C LEU A 108 8.10 -15.49 6.87
N PHE A 109 7.32 -16.28 7.59
CA PHE A 109 6.76 -17.53 7.08
C PHE A 109 5.82 -17.27 5.91
N ASN A 110 4.90 -16.31 6.03
CA ASN A 110 4.01 -15.92 4.93
C ASN A 110 4.80 -15.38 3.74
N LEU A 111 5.85 -14.59 3.99
CA LEU A 111 6.72 -14.09 2.93
C LEU A 111 7.31 -15.26 2.12
N LEU A 112 7.85 -16.26 2.83
CA LEU A 112 8.57 -17.38 2.22
C LEU A 112 7.67 -18.49 1.66
N THR A 113 6.43 -18.63 2.14
CA THR A 113 5.54 -19.75 1.76
C THR A 113 4.36 -19.34 0.90
N GLN A 114 3.97 -18.06 0.92
CA GLN A 114 2.81 -17.55 0.20
C GLN A 114 3.19 -16.36 -0.68
N ASP A 115 3.77 -15.30 -0.12
CA ASP A 115 3.98 -14.05 -0.85
C ASP A 115 4.99 -14.22 -1.99
N LEU A 116 6.20 -14.70 -1.70
CA LEU A 116 7.22 -14.88 -2.73
C LEU A 116 6.80 -15.91 -3.77
N PRO A 117 6.32 -17.13 -3.43
CA PRO A 117 5.84 -18.08 -4.43
C PRO A 117 4.74 -17.50 -5.33
N ASN A 118 3.76 -16.79 -4.75
CA ASN A 118 2.64 -16.23 -5.50
C ASN A 118 2.95 -14.87 -6.12
N SER A 119 4.18 -14.36 -6.00
CA SER A 119 4.54 -13.04 -6.49
C SER A 119 4.46 -12.89 -8.00
N LEU A 120 4.46 -14.01 -8.72
CA LEU A 120 4.21 -14.06 -10.15
C LEU A 120 2.72 -14.30 -10.51
N ASN A 121 1.91 -14.90 -9.63
CA ASN A 121 0.49 -15.24 -9.92
C ASN A 121 -0.36 -14.02 -10.27
N GLN A 122 -0.14 -12.88 -9.60
CA GLN A 122 -1.01 -11.71 -9.78
C GLN A 122 -0.68 -10.84 -10.99
N VAL A 123 0.46 -11.06 -11.64
CA VAL A 123 0.71 -10.48 -12.98
C VAL A 123 -0.16 -11.16 -14.03
N TRP A 124 -0.70 -12.35 -13.72
CA TRP A 124 -1.31 -13.26 -14.67
C TRP A 124 -2.81 -13.40 -14.41
N ASN A 125 -3.61 -12.50 -14.99
CA ASN A 125 -5.05 -12.72 -15.19
C ASN A 125 -5.32 -13.82 -16.24
N LEU A 126 -4.53 -14.90 -16.24
CA LEU A 126 -4.80 -16.07 -17.08
C LEU A 126 -6.00 -16.78 -16.47
N LYS A 127 -7.14 -16.69 -17.16
CA LYS A 127 -8.38 -17.39 -16.85
C LYS A 127 -8.07 -18.85 -16.46
N GLU A 128 -8.54 -19.22 -15.27
CA GLU A 128 -8.69 -20.50 -14.52
C GLU A 128 -8.15 -21.85 -15.04
N ASN A 129 -7.73 -22.00 -16.29
CA ASN A 129 -7.51 -23.30 -16.93
C ASN A 129 -6.07 -23.85 -16.84
N ILE A 130 -5.10 -23.08 -16.34
CA ILE A 130 -3.72 -23.58 -16.14
C ILE A 130 -3.41 -23.55 -14.64
N PRO A 131 -2.82 -24.61 -14.06
CA PRO A 131 -2.37 -24.59 -12.67
C PRO A 131 -1.15 -23.67 -12.50
N LEU A 132 -1.36 -22.35 -12.57
CA LEU A 132 -0.35 -21.30 -12.39
C LEU A 132 0.37 -21.44 -11.05
N THR A 133 -0.33 -21.96 -10.04
CA THR A 133 0.23 -22.35 -8.75
C THR A 133 1.43 -23.30 -8.92
N LEU A 134 1.34 -24.33 -9.76
CA LEU A 134 2.45 -25.27 -9.95
C LEU A 134 3.68 -24.57 -10.57
N LEU A 135 3.46 -23.72 -11.58
CA LEU A 135 4.53 -22.94 -12.22
C LEU A 135 5.23 -22.00 -11.21
N ASN A 136 4.43 -21.38 -10.36
CA ASN A 136 4.89 -20.46 -9.31
C ASN A 136 5.76 -21.12 -8.26
N TYR A 137 5.28 -22.21 -7.70
CA TYR A 137 6.08 -22.94 -6.74
C TYR A 137 7.30 -23.59 -7.40
N SER A 138 7.24 -23.91 -8.71
CA SER A 138 8.39 -24.44 -9.46
C SER A 138 9.51 -23.41 -9.62
N TYR A 139 9.23 -22.18 -10.08
CA TYR A 139 10.29 -21.17 -10.17
C TYR A 139 10.82 -20.80 -8.78
N TYR A 140 9.94 -20.72 -7.78
CA TYR A 140 10.34 -20.38 -6.42
C TYR A 140 11.25 -21.45 -5.82
N LEU A 141 10.94 -22.73 -6.04
CA LEU A 141 11.80 -23.84 -5.66
C LEU A 141 13.17 -23.76 -6.34
N ILE A 142 13.21 -23.48 -7.65
CA ILE A 142 14.47 -23.29 -8.39
C ILE A 142 15.26 -22.12 -7.78
N PHE A 143 14.59 -21.02 -7.43
CA PHE A 143 15.21 -19.87 -6.77
C PHE A 143 15.80 -20.25 -5.40
N ILE A 144 15.08 -20.95 -4.55
CA ILE A 144 15.56 -21.37 -3.23
C ILE A 144 16.79 -22.30 -3.36
N ILE A 145 16.74 -23.28 -4.27
CA ILE A 145 17.88 -24.16 -4.56
C ILE A 145 19.08 -23.33 -5.04
N SER A 146 18.85 -22.38 -5.94
CA SER A 146 19.88 -21.48 -6.47
C SER A 146 20.51 -20.63 -5.36
N LEU A 147 19.69 -20.09 -4.46
CA LEU A 147 20.12 -19.26 -3.35
C LEU A 147 20.98 -20.06 -2.36
N ILE A 148 20.50 -21.25 -1.94
CA ILE A 148 21.22 -22.15 -1.03
C ILE A 148 22.56 -22.56 -1.65
N PHE A 149 22.57 -22.95 -2.92
CA PHE A 149 23.78 -23.33 -3.64
C PHE A 149 24.80 -22.17 -3.67
N LEU A 150 24.36 -20.96 -4.04
CA LEU A 150 25.24 -19.80 -4.13
C LEU A 150 25.77 -19.36 -2.76
N ILE A 151 24.99 -19.50 -1.70
CA ILE A 151 25.45 -19.31 -0.31
C ILE A 151 26.52 -20.35 0.01
N TYR A 152 26.28 -21.64 -0.27
CA TYR A 152 27.19 -22.73 0.03
C TYR A 152 28.56 -22.58 -0.64
N ILE A 153 28.60 -22.26 -1.95
CA ILE A 153 29.87 -22.10 -2.68
C ILE A 153 30.62 -20.82 -2.24
N ASN A 154 29.92 -19.81 -1.72
CA ASN A 154 30.50 -18.54 -1.30
C ASN A 154 30.64 -18.40 0.23
N ARG A 155 30.38 -19.45 1.01
CA ARG A 155 30.35 -19.41 2.49
C ARG A 155 31.58 -18.74 3.12
N LYS A 156 32.78 -18.99 2.58
CA LYS A 156 34.03 -18.36 3.06
C LYS A 156 34.05 -16.85 2.85
N ASN A 157 33.54 -16.36 1.72
CA ASN A 157 33.46 -14.93 1.43
C ASN A 157 32.32 -14.26 2.22
N ILE A 158 31.23 -14.97 2.47
CA ILE A 158 30.14 -14.50 3.33
C ILE A 158 30.64 -14.33 4.76
N LEU A 159 31.31 -15.36 5.32
CA LEU A 159 31.93 -15.27 6.64
C LEU A 159 32.93 -14.12 6.74
N LYS A 160 33.76 -13.92 5.70
CA LYS A 160 34.64 -12.75 5.61
C LYS A 160 33.85 -11.44 5.64
N ALA A 161 32.79 -11.30 4.85
CA ALA A 161 31.97 -10.08 4.86
C ALA A 161 31.32 -9.81 6.22
N ILE A 162 30.85 -10.87 6.90
CA ILE A 162 30.30 -10.80 8.27
C ILE A 162 31.38 -10.36 9.26
N THR A 163 32.57 -10.97 9.26
CA THR A 163 33.66 -10.55 10.16
C THR A 163 34.14 -9.14 9.82
N GLY A 164 34.07 -8.76 8.55
CA GLY A 164 34.33 -7.40 8.08
C GLY A 164 33.35 -6.36 8.61
N LEU A 165 32.23 -6.72 9.25
CA LEU A 165 31.38 -5.77 9.97
C LEU A 165 32.03 -5.29 11.27
N ILE A 166 32.87 -6.12 11.89
CA ILE A 166 33.56 -5.79 13.15
C ILE A 166 34.56 -4.66 12.86
N PRO A 167 34.55 -3.54 13.62
CA PRO A 167 35.41 -2.38 13.39
C PRO A 167 36.84 -2.60 13.90
N HIS A 168 37.50 -3.68 13.44
CA HIS A 168 38.85 -4.03 13.84
C HIS A 168 39.75 -4.18 12.59
N THR A 169 40.96 -3.61 12.63
CA THR A 169 41.90 -3.55 11.49
C THR A 169 42.23 -4.92 10.90
N LYS A 170 42.32 -5.96 11.74
CA LYS A 170 42.48 -7.38 11.35
C LYS A 170 41.42 -7.88 10.37
N TYR A 171 40.21 -7.31 10.39
CA TYR A 171 39.09 -7.71 9.52
C TYR A 171 38.89 -6.77 8.33
N ASN A 172 39.84 -5.87 8.03
CA ASN A 172 39.74 -5.03 6.84
C ASN A 172 39.77 -5.89 5.56
N ILE A 173 38.75 -5.70 4.72
CA ILE A 173 38.61 -6.41 3.45
C ILE A 173 38.90 -5.42 2.32
N GLU A 174 39.86 -5.75 1.46
CA GLU A 174 40.02 -5.01 0.22
C GLU A 174 38.80 -5.24 -0.70
N PRO A 175 38.22 -4.18 -1.29
CA PRO A 175 37.08 -4.28 -2.21
C PRO A 175 37.22 -5.38 -3.29
N ASN A 176 38.41 -5.51 -3.88
CA ASN A 176 38.68 -6.44 -4.97
C ASN A 176 38.71 -7.91 -4.53
N LYS A 177 38.90 -8.18 -3.23
CA LYS A 177 38.92 -9.54 -2.67
C LYS A 177 37.52 -10.11 -2.46
N LEU A 178 36.49 -9.26 -2.36
CA LEU A 178 35.12 -9.70 -2.17
C LEU A 178 34.40 -9.84 -3.52
N LYS A 179 33.86 -11.02 -3.79
CA LYS A 179 33.08 -11.25 -5.01
C LYS A 179 31.80 -10.40 -4.98
N LYS A 180 31.45 -9.78 -6.11
CA LYS A 180 30.22 -8.97 -6.25
C LYS A 180 28.94 -9.74 -5.91
N ILE A 181 28.93 -11.07 -6.06
CA ILE A 181 27.81 -11.94 -5.68
C ILE A 181 27.42 -11.83 -4.20
N ILE A 182 28.38 -11.49 -3.31
CA ILE A 182 28.11 -11.35 -1.89
C ILE A 182 27.13 -10.21 -1.63
N PHE A 183 27.19 -9.13 -2.42
CA PHE A 183 26.22 -8.04 -2.35
C PHE A 183 24.80 -8.51 -2.69
N VAL A 184 24.65 -9.32 -3.74
CA VAL A 184 23.34 -9.85 -4.17
C VAL A 184 22.73 -10.71 -3.07
N LEU A 185 23.51 -11.64 -2.52
CA LEU A 185 23.06 -12.54 -1.46
C LEU A 185 22.72 -11.78 -0.18
N ALA A 186 23.58 -10.83 0.21
CA ALA A 186 23.35 -10.01 1.40
C ALA A 186 22.10 -9.15 1.26
N TYR A 187 21.86 -8.53 0.09
CA TYR A 187 20.66 -7.75 -0.16
C TYR A 187 19.39 -8.58 0.03
N ILE A 188 19.32 -9.79 -0.53
CA ILE A 188 18.15 -10.67 -0.37
C ILE A 188 17.88 -10.97 1.11
N ILE A 189 18.93 -11.33 1.87
CA ILE A 189 18.80 -11.66 3.29
C ILE A 189 18.38 -10.44 4.11
N ILE A 190 19.04 -9.30 3.91
CA ILE A 190 18.73 -8.03 4.59
C ILE A 190 17.30 -7.60 4.28
N PHE A 191 16.89 -7.71 3.02
CA PHE A 191 15.54 -7.38 2.60
C PHE A 191 14.49 -8.26 3.29
N ILE A 192 14.71 -9.59 3.33
CA ILE A 192 13.80 -10.53 4.01
C ILE A 192 13.68 -10.20 5.51
N ILE A 193 14.79 -9.90 6.18
CA ILE A 193 14.80 -9.53 7.60
C ILE A 193 14.07 -8.21 7.85
N ILE A 194 14.36 -7.17 7.05
CA ILE A 194 13.70 -5.86 7.22
C ILE A 194 12.21 -5.98 6.91
N TYR A 195 11.85 -6.75 5.87
CA TYR A 195 10.46 -7.02 5.57
C TYR A 195 9.76 -7.69 6.75
N SER A 196 10.33 -8.73 7.36
CA SER A 196 9.68 -9.47 8.45
C SER A 196 9.44 -8.63 9.70
N VAL A 197 10.31 -7.66 10.01
CA VAL A 197 10.17 -6.79 11.20
C VAL A 197 9.41 -5.47 10.93
N SER A 198 9.16 -5.15 9.66
CA SER A 198 8.41 -3.94 9.28
C SER A 198 6.89 -4.15 9.34
N ASN A 199 6.14 -3.09 9.08
CA ASN A 199 4.70 -3.10 8.86
C ASN A 199 4.31 -3.29 7.38
N TYR A 200 5.27 -3.58 6.50
CA TYR A 200 5.01 -3.83 5.07
C TYR A 200 4.22 -5.12 4.86
N ASN A 201 2.93 -5.07 4.58
CA ASN A 201 2.14 -6.27 4.36
C ASN A 201 1.64 -6.32 2.92
N ILE A 202 1.70 -7.51 2.31
CA ILE A 202 0.97 -7.78 1.06
C ILE A 202 -0.51 -7.79 1.41
N ARG A 203 -1.21 -6.70 1.08
CA ARG A 203 -2.65 -6.60 1.25
C ARG A 203 -3.35 -7.30 0.08
N PRO A 204 -4.53 -7.90 0.27
CA PRO A 204 -5.33 -8.52 -0.80
C PRO A 204 -5.88 -7.53 -1.86
N GLY A 205 -5.35 -6.31 -1.96
CA GLY A 205 -5.85 -5.23 -2.85
C GLY A 205 -5.26 -5.22 -4.27
N GLY A 206 -4.85 -6.37 -4.79
CA GLY A 206 -4.21 -6.50 -6.11
C GLY A 206 -2.72 -6.11 -6.13
N TRP A 207 -2.06 -6.41 -7.26
CA TRP A 207 -0.60 -6.38 -7.41
C TRP A 207 0.02 -5.02 -7.04
N ASN A 208 -0.62 -3.93 -7.48
CA ASN A 208 -0.10 -2.55 -7.31
C ASN A 208 -0.02 -2.11 -5.84
N ALA A 209 -0.91 -2.58 -4.97
CA ALA A 209 -0.93 -2.20 -3.57
C ALA A 209 -0.21 -3.20 -2.67
N GLY A 210 -0.34 -4.50 -2.95
CA GLY A 210 0.22 -5.56 -2.12
C GLY A 210 1.70 -5.85 -2.41
N TYR A 211 2.06 -6.05 -3.68
CA TYR A 211 3.36 -6.60 -4.07
C TYR A 211 4.45 -5.54 -4.31
N ARG A 212 4.08 -4.25 -4.32
CA ARG A 212 5.05 -3.15 -4.50
C ARG A 212 6.24 -3.25 -3.55
N PHE A 213 6.01 -3.68 -2.30
CA PHE A 213 7.07 -3.72 -1.30
C PHE A 213 8.11 -4.78 -1.59
N ILE A 214 7.73 -5.89 -2.23
CA ILE A 214 8.67 -6.96 -2.62
C ILE A 214 9.24 -6.76 -4.04
N LEU A 215 8.74 -5.78 -4.79
CA LEU A 215 9.20 -5.47 -6.14
C LEU A 215 10.73 -5.27 -6.22
N PRO A 216 11.37 -4.56 -5.27
CA PRO A 216 12.82 -4.39 -5.25
C PRO A 216 13.62 -5.69 -5.11
N LEU A 217 13.00 -6.81 -4.72
CA LEU A 217 13.66 -8.10 -4.57
C LEU A 217 13.79 -8.85 -5.90
N PHE A 218 12.85 -8.68 -6.84
CA PHE A 218 12.83 -9.45 -8.10
C PHE A 218 14.11 -9.36 -8.93
N PRO A 219 14.73 -8.19 -9.15
CA PRO A 219 15.98 -8.13 -9.90
C PRO A 219 17.06 -9.03 -9.29
N PHE A 220 17.08 -9.16 -7.96
CA PHE A 220 18.05 -9.97 -7.24
C PHE A 220 17.72 -11.46 -7.29
N ILE A 221 16.43 -11.82 -7.31
CA ILE A 221 15.97 -13.19 -7.59
C ILE A 221 16.48 -13.63 -8.97
N PHE A 222 16.25 -12.84 -10.02
CA PHE A 222 16.68 -13.17 -11.38
C PHE A 222 18.21 -13.18 -11.54
N ILE A 223 18.93 -12.24 -10.91
CA ILE A 223 20.40 -12.28 -10.88
C ILE A 223 20.90 -13.57 -10.19
N THR A 224 20.25 -14.00 -9.11
CA THR A 224 20.60 -15.24 -8.38
C THR A 224 20.41 -16.46 -9.28
N LEU A 225 19.27 -16.56 -9.98
CA LEU A 225 18.99 -17.61 -10.95
C LEU A 225 20.03 -17.63 -12.08
N ALA A 226 20.31 -16.47 -12.68
CA ALA A 226 21.28 -16.36 -13.77
C ALA A 226 22.70 -16.78 -13.36
N LEU A 227 23.13 -16.38 -12.15
CA LEU A 227 24.44 -16.75 -11.61
C LEU A 227 24.53 -18.26 -11.32
N PHE A 228 23.44 -18.86 -10.82
CA PHE A 228 23.35 -20.30 -10.59
C PHE A 228 23.46 -21.09 -11.90
N ILE A 229 22.63 -20.75 -12.90
CA ILE A 229 22.66 -21.37 -14.24
C ILE A 229 24.05 -21.24 -14.87
N THR A 230 24.66 -20.06 -14.79
CA THR A 230 26.02 -19.82 -15.30
C THR A 230 27.05 -20.74 -14.63
N HIS A 231 26.92 -20.98 -13.32
CA HIS A 231 27.82 -21.86 -12.59
C HIS A 231 27.66 -23.32 -13.05
N LEU A 232 26.43 -23.78 -13.25
CA LEU A 232 26.14 -25.12 -13.76
C LEU A 232 26.66 -25.31 -15.19
N LEU A 233 26.48 -24.33 -16.08
CA LEU A 233 26.98 -24.36 -17.46
C LEU A 233 28.51 -24.47 -17.55
N LYS A 234 29.23 -23.83 -16.62
CA LYS A 234 30.70 -23.90 -16.57
C LYS A 234 31.24 -25.22 -16.03
N ASN A 235 30.39 -26.05 -15.42
CA ASN A 235 30.82 -27.35 -14.90
C ASN A 235 31.27 -28.27 -16.07
N LYS A 236 32.25 -29.14 -15.83
CA LYS A 236 32.76 -30.09 -16.83
C LYS A 236 31.81 -31.26 -17.07
N ASN A 237 31.00 -31.63 -16.07
CA ASN A 237 30.06 -32.75 -16.18
C ASN A 237 28.86 -32.37 -17.07
N LYS A 238 28.59 -33.21 -18.08
CA LYS A 238 27.53 -33.03 -19.08
C LYS A 238 26.14 -32.93 -18.45
N ILE A 239 25.87 -33.68 -17.38
CA ILE A 239 24.56 -33.69 -16.70
C ILE A 239 24.22 -32.29 -16.18
N PHE A 240 25.14 -31.63 -15.46
CA PHE A 240 24.91 -30.27 -14.96
C PHE A 240 24.68 -29.25 -16.08
N ARG A 241 25.35 -29.40 -17.23
CA ARG A 241 25.12 -28.53 -18.39
C ARG A 241 23.72 -28.69 -18.96
N TYR A 242 23.26 -29.93 -19.14
CA TYR A 242 21.89 -30.20 -19.60
C TYR A 242 20.84 -29.71 -18.60
N THR A 243 21.06 -29.91 -17.30
CA THR A 243 20.20 -29.33 -16.26
C THR A 243 20.15 -27.80 -16.35
N ALA A 244 21.29 -27.14 -16.56
CA ALA A 244 21.35 -25.68 -16.67
C ALA A 244 20.61 -25.15 -17.90
N LEU A 245 20.75 -25.82 -19.05
CA LEU A 245 20.04 -25.48 -20.28
C LEU A 245 18.53 -25.67 -20.11
N SER A 246 18.11 -26.78 -19.49
CA SER A 246 16.69 -27.03 -19.18
C SER A 246 16.11 -25.94 -18.27
N LEU A 247 16.81 -25.60 -17.18
CA LEU A 247 16.40 -24.53 -16.27
C LEU A 247 16.32 -23.17 -16.97
N LEU A 248 17.28 -22.85 -17.84
CA LEU A 248 17.26 -21.62 -18.62
C LEU A 248 16.04 -21.57 -19.53
N THR A 249 15.74 -22.66 -20.24
CA THR A 249 14.55 -22.78 -21.08
C THR A 249 13.27 -22.61 -20.26
N ILE A 250 13.17 -23.26 -19.09
CA ILE A 250 12.02 -23.12 -18.19
C ILE A 250 11.84 -21.67 -17.75
N VAL A 251 12.91 -20.99 -17.29
CA VAL A 251 12.84 -19.59 -16.84
C VAL A 251 12.46 -18.65 -17.99
N ILE A 252 12.97 -18.88 -19.21
CA ILE A 252 12.59 -18.10 -20.40
C ILE A 252 11.13 -18.35 -20.76
N ILE A 253 10.67 -19.61 -20.78
CA ILE A 253 9.27 -19.95 -21.06
C ILE A 253 8.35 -19.31 -20.02
N ILE A 254 8.67 -19.40 -18.72
CA ILE A 254 7.95 -18.71 -17.66
C ILE A 254 7.91 -17.22 -17.97
N GLY A 255 9.05 -16.60 -18.26
CA GLY A 255 9.12 -15.18 -18.63
C GLY A 255 8.28 -14.82 -19.84
N ILE A 256 8.30 -15.61 -20.91
CA ILE A 256 7.49 -15.38 -22.11
C ILE A 256 6.01 -15.51 -21.77
N ILE A 257 5.58 -16.64 -21.19
CA ILE A 257 4.17 -16.85 -20.77
C ILE A 257 3.71 -15.71 -19.86
N SER A 258 4.58 -15.25 -18.96
CA SER A 258 4.29 -14.13 -18.04
C SER A 258 4.03 -12.81 -18.74
N ASN A 259 4.70 -12.57 -19.88
CA ASN A 259 4.66 -11.30 -20.59
C ASN A 259 3.81 -11.36 -21.87
N VAL A 260 3.39 -12.53 -22.34
CA VAL A 260 2.51 -12.67 -23.53
C VAL A 260 1.18 -11.94 -23.32
N ASN A 261 0.62 -11.96 -22.10
CA ASN A 261 -0.58 -11.17 -21.80
C ASN A 261 -0.33 -9.65 -21.82
N LEU A 262 0.93 -9.22 -21.66
CA LEU A 262 1.31 -7.82 -21.88
C LEU A 262 1.48 -7.50 -23.36
N ILE A 263 1.29 -8.44 -24.28
CA ILE A 263 1.42 -8.25 -25.74
C ILE A 263 0.07 -8.39 -26.45
N GLU A 264 -0.93 -9.02 -25.82
CA GLU A 264 -2.28 -9.17 -26.39
C GLU A 264 -2.89 -7.80 -26.69
N SER A 265 -2.93 -7.46 -28.00
CA SER A 265 -3.19 -6.12 -28.53
C SER A 265 -4.58 -5.57 -28.18
N ASP A 266 -5.54 -6.45 -27.92
CA ASP A 266 -6.93 -6.05 -27.64
C ASP A 266 -7.13 -5.69 -26.15
N ASN A 267 -6.22 -6.14 -25.27
CA ASN A 267 -6.09 -5.68 -23.88
C ASN A 267 -5.09 -4.52 -23.74
N TRP A 268 -4.36 -4.20 -24.81
CA TRP A 268 -3.58 -2.97 -24.99
C TRP A 268 -4.44 -1.75 -25.33
N ASN A 269 -5.75 -1.81 -25.09
CA ASN A 269 -6.49 -0.63 -24.67
C ASN A 269 -5.97 -0.16 -23.31
N LEU A 270 -4.77 0.44 -23.32
CA LEU A 270 -4.17 1.33 -22.30
C LEU A 270 -5.06 2.57 -22.02
N GLY A 271 -6.34 2.53 -22.37
CA GLY A 271 -7.34 3.57 -22.21
C GLY A 271 -8.53 3.15 -21.37
N ASN A 272 -9.15 1.97 -21.60
CA ASN A 272 -10.54 1.78 -21.18
C ASN A 272 -10.88 0.52 -20.35
N ASN A 273 -10.13 -0.59 -20.42
CA ASN A 273 -10.63 -1.86 -19.85
C ASN A 273 -9.77 -2.54 -18.80
N SER A 274 -8.60 -2.00 -18.43
CA SER A 274 -7.94 -2.53 -17.23
C SER A 274 -8.70 -2.00 -16.01
N ILE A 275 -9.30 -2.90 -15.23
CA ILE A 275 -9.90 -2.62 -13.91
C ILE A 275 -8.97 -1.71 -13.08
N TYR A 276 -7.65 -1.86 -13.27
CA TYR A 276 -6.62 -1.03 -12.66
C TYR A 276 -6.60 0.42 -13.13
N GLN A 277 -6.63 0.69 -14.45
CA GLN A 277 -6.70 2.06 -14.96
C GLN A 277 -8.03 2.71 -14.60
N TYR A 278 -9.14 1.96 -14.64
CA TYR A 278 -10.42 2.45 -14.16
C TYR A 278 -10.33 2.84 -12.68
N HIS A 279 -9.75 2.00 -11.82
CA HIS A 279 -9.53 2.34 -10.40
C HIS A 279 -8.59 3.53 -10.20
N TYR A 280 -7.51 3.65 -10.96
CA TYR A 280 -6.61 4.80 -10.87
C TYR A 280 -7.26 6.08 -11.36
N LEU A 281 -7.97 6.05 -12.48
CA LEU A 281 -8.73 7.18 -13.01
C LEU A 281 -9.85 7.57 -12.06
N LYS A 282 -10.62 6.60 -11.54
CA LYS A 282 -11.60 6.78 -10.48
C LYS A 282 -11.00 7.52 -9.28
N ASN A 283 -9.92 6.98 -8.71
CA ASN A 283 -9.24 7.60 -7.57
C ASN A 283 -8.66 8.97 -7.93
N PHE A 284 -8.18 9.17 -9.16
CA PHE A 284 -7.66 10.44 -9.63
C PHE A 284 -8.77 11.49 -9.75
N TYR A 285 -9.93 11.15 -10.31
CA TYR A 285 -11.06 12.06 -10.43
C TYR A 285 -11.70 12.35 -9.08
N GLU A 286 -11.85 11.34 -8.21
CA GLU A 286 -12.24 11.54 -6.81
C GLU A 286 -11.25 12.48 -6.10
N PHE A 287 -9.95 12.24 -6.22
CA PHE A 287 -8.93 13.13 -5.65
C PHE A 287 -8.96 14.53 -6.27
N LEU A 288 -9.20 14.67 -7.57
CA LEU A 288 -9.29 15.96 -8.24
C LEU A 288 -10.46 16.77 -7.69
N GLY A 289 -11.62 16.13 -7.52
CA GLY A 289 -12.78 16.71 -6.85
C GLY A 289 -12.48 17.12 -5.41
N GLU A 290 -11.87 16.21 -4.63
CA GLU A 290 -11.52 16.48 -3.23
C GLU A 290 -10.50 17.60 -3.08
N PHE A 291 -9.42 17.58 -3.87
CA PHE A 291 -8.35 18.57 -3.84
C PHE A 291 -8.88 19.97 -4.15
N LYS A 292 -9.77 20.10 -5.14
CA LYS A 292 -10.40 21.37 -5.47
C LYS A 292 -11.42 21.79 -4.43
N GLY A 293 -12.18 20.83 -3.91
CA GLY A 293 -13.03 21.03 -2.75
C GLY A 293 -12.25 21.66 -1.61
N ARG A 294 -11.14 21.06 -1.16
CA ARG A 294 -10.42 21.51 0.04
C ARG A 294 -9.84 22.92 -0.11
N ASN A 295 -9.35 23.24 -1.31
CA ASN A 295 -8.71 24.52 -1.58
C ASN A 295 -9.71 25.64 -1.92
N PHE A 296 -10.93 25.30 -2.33
CA PHE A 296 -11.92 26.25 -2.84
C PHE A 296 -13.34 25.90 -2.38
N VAL A 297 -13.52 25.61 -1.09
CA VAL A 297 -14.83 25.21 -0.55
C VAL A 297 -15.91 26.24 -0.86
N ASP A 298 -15.58 27.52 -0.81
CA ASP A 298 -16.53 28.60 -1.10
C ASP A 298 -16.86 28.75 -2.60
N ASN A 299 -16.28 27.92 -3.46
CA ASN A 299 -16.45 27.96 -4.91
C ASN A 299 -16.96 26.63 -5.46
N THR A 300 -18.13 26.18 -5.00
CA THR A 300 -18.85 25.04 -5.60
C THR A 300 -19.02 25.15 -7.13
N PRO A 301 -19.26 26.32 -7.74
CA PRO A 301 -19.29 26.45 -9.20
C PRO A 301 -18.01 25.95 -9.89
N LEU A 302 -16.83 26.13 -9.28
CA LEU A 302 -15.57 25.60 -9.81
C LEU A 302 -15.53 24.07 -9.77
N ILE A 303 -15.98 23.44 -8.68
CA ILE A 303 -16.07 21.97 -8.57
C ILE A 303 -16.99 21.43 -9.67
N ILE A 304 -18.17 22.03 -9.83
CA ILE A 304 -19.15 21.66 -10.86
C ILE A 304 -18.54 21.79 -12.25
N SER A 305 -17.87 22.91 -12.54
CA SER A 305 -17.25 23.13 -13.85
C SER A 305 -16.17 22.09 -14.17
N ILE A 306 -15.36 21.70 -13.19
CA ILE A 306 -14.30 20.71 -13.37
C ILE A 306 -14.90 19.30 -13.53
N CYS A 307 -15.82 18.90 -12.65
CA CYS A 307 -16.40 17.56 -12.72
C CYS A 307 -17.32 17.38 -13.93
N ASN A 308 -17.94 18.45 -14.45
CA ASN A 308 -18.63 18.39 -15.74
C ASN A 308 -17.70 18.20 -16.95
N LYS A 309 -16.39 18.44 -16.80
CA LYS A 309 -15.38 18.12 -17.82
C LYS A 309 -14.78 16.74 -17.65
N ALA A 310 -15.09 16.03 -16.56
CA ALA A 310 -14.64 14.64 -16.38
C ALA A 310 -15.38 13.73 -17.39
N PRO A 311 -14.75 12.64 -17.85
CA PRO A 311 -15.43 11.61 -18.65
C PRO A 311 -16.67 11.10 -17.91
N ALA A 312 -17.72 10.72 -18.65
CA ALA A 312 -19.01 10.32 -18.10
C ALA A 312 -18.89 9.26 -16.99
N ASP A 313 -18.03 8.26 -17.21
CA ASP A 313 -17.80 7.14 -16.28
C ASP A 313 -17.16 7.56 -14.94
N PHE A 314 -16.50 8.72 -14.89
CA PHE A 314 -15.81 9.23 -13.69
C PHE A 314 -16.42 10.53 -13.15
N LYS A 315 -17.50 11.00 -13.78
CA LYS A 315 -18.18 12.23 -13.38
C LYS A 315 -18.70 12.13 -11.95
N GLU A 316 -19.37 11.02 -11.63
CA GLU A 316 -19.85 10.73 -10.27
C GLU A 316 -18.70 10.68 -9.26
N ASP A 317 -17.58 10.03 -9.59
CA ASP A 317 -16.42 9.93 -8.71
C ASP A 317 -15.80 11.30 -8.40
N CYS A 318 -15.69 12.17 -9.41
CA CYS A 318 -15.26 13.55 -9.22
C CYS A 318 -16.20 14.32 -8.28
N PHE A 319 -17.51 14.22 -8.50
CA PHE A 319 -18.49 14.88 -7.64
C PHE A 319 -18.44 14.33 -6.22
N ASN A 320 -18.33 13.01 -6.03
CA ASN A 320 -18.19 12.38 -4.72
C ASN A 320 -16.96 12.88 -3.96
N GLY A 321 -15.83 13.05 -4.64
CA GLY A 321 -14.62 13.67 -4.07
C GLY A 321 -14.84 15.11 -3.61
N GLY A 322 -15.46 15.94 -4.47
CA GLY A 322 -15.79 17.34 -4.13
C GLY A 322 -16.79 17.44 -2.97
N ILE A 323 -17.83 16.62 -3.00
CA ILE A 323 -18.84 16.48 -1.96
C ILE A 323 -18.20 16.09 -0.62
N ARG A 324 -17.30 15.11 -0.62
CA ARG A 324 -16.59 14.71 0.60
C ARG A 324 -15.85 15.89 1.23
N SER A 325 -15.22 16.73 0.41
CA SER A 325 -14.56 17.93 0.91
C SER A 325 -15.55 18.98 1.46
N ILE A 326 -16.70 19.19 0.81
CA ILE A 326 -17.75 20.09 1.33
C ILE A 326 -18.28 19.54 2.66
N GLY A 327 -18.51 18.23 2.74
CA GLY A 327 -18.92 17.50 3.93
C GLY A 327 -18.00 17.79 5.12
N LEU A 328 -16.67 17.69 4.93
CA LEU A 328 -15.68 18.01 5.97
C LEU A 328 -15.76 19.45 6.50
N HIS A 329 -16.37 20.38 5.76
CA HIS A 329 -16.58 21.76 6.21
C HIS A 329 -17.88 21.95 7.01
N PHE A 330 -18.81 21.01 7.02
CA PHE A 330 -20.02 21.09 7.87
C PHE A 330 -19.68 21.24 9.34
N SER A 331 -18.60 20.60 9.81
CA SER A 331 -18.15 20.72 11.21
C SER A 331 -17.51 22.07 11.54
N LYS A 332 -17.11 22.84 10.53
CA LYS A 332 -16.47 24.15 10.69
C LYS A 332 -17.44 25.30 10.45
N ASN A 333 -18.27 25.22 9.41
CA ASN A 333 -19.23 26.24 9.05
C ASN A 333 -20.43 25.61 8.32
N LEU A 334 -21.48 25.31 9.10
CA LEU A 334 -22.71 24.68 8.64
C LEU A 334 -23.41 25.49 7.53
N SER A 335 -23.50 26.81 7.67
CA SER A 335 -24.23 27.66 6.73
C SER A 335 -23.59 27.66 5.34
N THR A 336 -22.25 27.79 5.28
CA THR A 336 -21.50 27.69 4.03
C THR A 336 -21.66 26.33 3.39
N ALA A 337 -21.61 25.26 4.18
CA ALA A 337 -21.70 23.90 3.64
C ALA A 337 -23.10 23.57 3.09
N ILE A 338 -24.17 24.03 3.77
CA ILE A 338 -25.56 23.95 3.25
C ILE A 338 -25.70 24.74 1.94
N TYR A 339 -25.18 25.98 1.90
CA TYR A 339 -25.20 26.81 0.70
C TYR A 339 -24.53 26.10 -0.49
N ASN A 340 -23.37 25.49 -0.26
CA ASN A 340 -22.62 24.76 -1.27
C ASN A 340 -23.35 23.48 -1.71
N CYS A 341 -23.90 22.68 -0.79
CA CYS A 341 -24.70 21.52 -1.17
C CYS A 341 -25.94 21.90 -1.98
N ASN A 342 -26.58 23.03 -1.70
CA ASN A 342 -27.73 23.51 -2.48
C ASN A 342 -27.38 23.88 -3.92
N LYS A 343 -26.11 24.24 -4.20
CA LYS A 343 -25.61 24.50 -5.55
C LYS A 343 -25.23 23.24 -6.34
N MET A 344 -25.09 22.10 -5.68
CA MET A 344 -24.77 20.85 -6.38
C MET A 344 -25.89 20.45 -7.33
N PRO A 345 -25.57 19.71 -8.42
CA PRO A 345 -26.61 19.11 -9.26
C PRO A 345 -27.55 18.25 -8.41
N THR A 346 -28.83 18.22 -8.77
CA THR A 346 -29.91 17.61 -7.97
C THR A 346 -29.60 16.17 -7.59
N GLU A 347 -29.04 15.40 -8.52
CA GLU A 347 -28.63 14.00 -8.33
C GLU A 347 -27.54 13.82 -7.26
N PHE A 348 -26.75 14.85 -6.95
CA PHE A 348 -25.67 14.81 -5.97
C PHE A 348 -26.00 15.48 -4.64
N LYS A 349 -27.15 16.17 -4.53
CA LYS A 349 -27.54 16.87 -3.28
C LYS A 349 -27.70 15.91 -2.12
N ASN A 350 -28.34 14.76 -2.36
CA ASN A 350 -28.54 13.74 -1.33
C ASN A 350 -27.21 13.24 -0.75
N SER A 351 -26.27 12.87 -1.63
CA SER A 351 -24.90 12.49 -1.23
C SER A 351 -24.16 13.62 -0.52
N CYS A 352 -24.40 14.88 -0.91
CA CYS A 352 -23.81 16.04 -0.25
C CYS A 352 -24.25 16.20 1.19
N PHE A 353 -25.56 16.15 1.43
CA PHE A 353 -26.11 16.24 2.78
C PHE A 353 -25.80 15.00 3.62
N TRP A 354 -25.71 13.82 3.02
CA TRP A 354 -25.23 12.62 3.72
C TRP A 354 -23.78 12.76 4.19
N GLN A 355 -22.85 13.23 3.35
CA GLN A 355 -21.46 13.47 3.77
C GLN A 355 -21.36 14.60 4.80
N GLY A 356 -22.21 15.63 4.71
CA GLY A 356 -22.35 16.65 5.73
C GLY A 356 -22.79 16.09 7.08
N GLY A 357 -23.83 15.26 7.07
CA GLY A 357 -24.30 14.51 8.24
C GLY A 357 -23.20 13.67 8.87
N LYS A 358 -22.43 12.94 8.05
CA LYS A 358 -21.29 12.16 8.51
C LYS A 358 -20.24 13.00 9.23
N ALA A 359 -19.89 14.17 8.71
CA ALA A 359 -18.97 15.07 9.38
C ALA A 359 -19.55 15.59 10.71
N ILE A 360 -20.84 15.94 10.75
CA ILE A 360 -21.52 16.34 11.99
C ILE A 360 -21.45 15.21 13.02
N GLY A 361 -21.84 13.99 12.66
CA GLY A 361 -21.81 12.83 13.55
C GLY A 361 -20.40 12.52 14.05
N LEU A 362 -19.37 12.65 13.20
CA LEU A 362 -17.99 12.41 13.59
C LEU A 362 -17.46 13.44 14.62
N HIS A 363 -17.86 14.70 14.50
CA HIS A 363 -17.34 15.79 15.33
C HIS A 363 -18.21 16.11 16.55
N PHE A 364 -19.51 15.83 16.48
CA PHE A 364 -20.50 16.21 17.50
C PHE A 364 -21.30 15.01 18.04
N SER A 365 -20.83 13.77 17.85
CA SER A 365 -21.45 12.54 18.39
C SER A 365 -21.79 12.61 19.88
N LYS A 366 -21.01 13.36 20.68
CA LYS A 366 -21.21 13.54 22.12
C LYS A 366 -22.17 14.70 22.47
N ASN A 367 -22.50 15.55 21.50
CA ASN A 367 -23.39 16.70 21.66
C ASN A 367 -24.56 16.59 20.66
N LEU A 368 -25.53 15.73 21.01
CA LEU A 368 -26.64 15.39 20.13
C LEU A 368 -27.58 16.58 19.87
N SER A 369 -27.73 17.51 20.82
CA SER A 369 -28.53 18.72 20.58
C SER A 369 -27.94 19.58 19.46
N THR A 370 -26.60 19.69 19.40
CA THR A 370 -25.91 20.36 18.29
C THR A 370 -26.08 19.60 16.98
N THR A 371 -25.97 18.28 17.03
CA THR A 371 -26.16 17.41 15.85
C THR A 371 -27.57 17.54 15.26
N ILE A 372 -28.61 17.46 16.10
CA ILE A 372 -30.01 17.62 15.71
C ILE A 372 -30.27 19.02 15.17
N SER A 373 -29.79 20.06 15.87
CA SER A 373 -29.93 21.46 15.43
C SER A 373 -29.27 21.68 14.05
N ALA A 374 -28.14 21.02 13.78
CA ALA A 374 -27.45 21.13 12.52
C ALA A 374 -28.24 20.50 11.35
N CYS A 375 -28.73 19.25 11.51
CA CYS A 375 -29.54 18.62 10.46
C CYS A 375 -30.91 19.28 10.29
N ASN A 376 -31.50 19.89 11.33
CA ASN A 376 -32.76 20.62 11.18
C ASN A 376 -32.66 21.89 10.30
N LYS A 377 -31.45 22.43 10.14
CA LYS A 377 -31.16 23.54 9.21
C LYS A 377 -31.00 23.09 7.75
N VAL A 378 -30.88 21.78 7.50
CA VAL A 378 -30.88 21.21 6.14
C VAL A 378 -32.30 21.28 5.56
N PRO A 379 -32.46 21.53 4.25
CA PRO A 379 -33.77 21.48 3.59
C PRO A 379 -34.50 20.18 3.91
N ALA A 380 -35.82 20.26 4.12
CA ALA A 380 -36.62 19.16 4.66
C ALA A 380 -36.46 17.87 3.86
N GLU A 381 -36.41 17.98 2.53
CA GLU A 381 -36.26 16.89 1.59
C GLU A 381 -34.91 16.12 1.69
N PHE A 382 -33.89 16.70 2.34
CA PHE A 382 -32.57 16.07 2.52
C PHE A 382 -32.22 15.77 3.99
N ARG A 383 -33.17 15.97 4.93
CA ARG A 383 -32.93 15.72 6.35
C ARG A 383 -32.64 14.25 6.64
N SER A 384 -33.39 13.33 6.04
CA SER A 384 -33.16 11.89 6.18
C SER A 384 -31.72 11.51 5.79
N ALA A 385 -31.22 12.02 4.65
CA ALA A 385 -29.82 11.82 4.27
C ALA A 385 -28.83 12.41 5.28
N CYS A 386 -29.10 13.61 5.83
CA CYS A 386 -28.27 14.18 6.90
C CYS A 386 -28.22 13.27 8.13
N PHE A 387 -29.37 12.82 8.64
CA PHE A 387 -29.44 11.97 9.83
C PHE A 387 -28.86 10.57 9.59
N SER A 388 -29.02 10.00 8.39
CA SER A 388 -28.31 8.79 7.99
C SER A 388 -26.80 8.99 7.98
N GLY A 389 -26.32 10.09 7.39
CA GLY A 389 -24.91 10.48 7.50
C GLY A 389 -24.44 10.58 8.95
N VAL A 390 -25.21 11.23 9.81
CA VAL A 390 -24.91 11.37 11.26
C VAL A 390 -24.74 10.00 11.91
N GLY A 391 -25.62 9.04 11.62
CA GLY A 391 -25.51 7.66 12.10
C GLY A 391 -24.18 7.01 11.74
N PHE A 392 -23.74 7.17 10.49
CA PHE A 392 -22.42 6.72 10.04
C PHE A 392 -21.29 7.42 10.82
N GLY A 393 -21.39 8.74 10.98
CA GLY A 393 -20.42 9.54 11.72
C GLY A 393 -20.30 9.13 13.19
N ILE A 394 -21.43 8.88 13.86
CA ILE A 394 -21.51 8.38 15.24
C ILE A 394 -20.80 7.04 15.36
N GLY A 395 -21.11 6.08 14.48
CA GLY A 395 -20.44 4.78 14.46
C GLY A 395 -18.93 4.90 14.36
N ARG A 396 -18.43 5.79 13.48
CA ARG A 396 -17.00 6.05 13.32
C ARG A 396 -16.38 6.73 14.54
N SER A 397 -17.10 7.64 15.18
CA SER A 397 -16.62 8.38 16.36
C SER A 397 -16.47 7.49 17.59
N PHE A 398 -17.37 6.51 17.79
CA PHE A 398 -17.29 5.55 18.90
C PHE A 398 -16.46 4.30 18.55
N GLY A 399 -16.16 4.10 17.26
CA GLY A 399 -15.31 3.00 16.80
C GLY A 399 -15.96 1.65 17.07
N ARG A 400 -15.38 0.87 18.00
CA ARG A 400 -15.93 -0.44 18.41
C ARG A 400 -16.84 -0.38 19.64
N ASP A 401 -17.01 0.80 20.25
CA ASP A 401 -17.96 1.01 21.36
C ASP A 401 -19.40 1.17 20.83
N LEU A 402 -19.94 0.03 20.39
CA LEU A 402 -21.26 -0.04 19.79
C LEU A 402 -22.41 0.31 20.75
N PRO A 403 -22.40 -0.07 22.04
CA PRO A 403 -23.43 0.34 23.00
C PRO A 403 -23.58 1.87 23.09
N SER A 404 -22.47 2.61 23.11
CA SER A 404 -22.50 4.08 23.12
C SER A 404 -23.07 4.65 21.81
N ALA A 405 -22.71 4.08 20.66
CA ALA A 405 -23.24 4.50 19.36
C ALA A 405 -24.76 4.24 19.24
N ILE A 406 -25.23 3.09 19.71
CA ILE A 406 -26.66 2.73 19.75
C ILE A 406 -27.42 3.67 20.68
N SER A 407 -26.88 3.91 21.88
CA SER A 407 -27.46 4.85 22.85
C SER A 407 -27.57 6.26 22.28
N ALA A 408 -26.60 6.69 21.48
CA ALA A 408 -26.66 7.98 20.78
C ALA A 408 -27.79 8.01 19.74
N CYS A 409 -27.93 7.00 18.87
CA CYS A 409 -29.04 6.97 17.90
C CYS A 409 -30.43 6.86 18.56
N ASN A 410 -30.54 6.22 19.72
CA ASN A 410 -31.82 6.11 20.45
C ASN A 410 -32.35 7.44 20.99
N GLN A 411 -31.50 8.45 21.12
CA GLN A 411 -31.89 9.79 21.60
C GLN A 411 -32.47 10.68 20.50
N PHE A 412 -32.43 10.26 19.24
CA PHE A 412 -33.07 10.99 18.15
C PHE A 412 -34.60 10.78 18.19
N HIS A 413 -35.33 11.80 17.73
CA HIS A 413 -36.79 11.72 17.57
C HIS A 413 -37.16 10.57 16.64
N ASP A 414 -38.32 9.94 16.86
CA ASP A 414 -38.72 8.73 16.14
C ASP A 414 -38.73 8.92 14.60
N GLU A 415 -39.01 10.14 14.13
CA GLU A 415 -38.94 10.53 12.72
C GLU A 415 -37.58 10.26 12.05
N TYR A 416 -36.47 10.45 12.77
CA TYR A 416 -35.10 10.34 12.22
C TYR A 416 -34.28 9.21 12.88
N LYS A 417 -34.89 8.50 13.84
CA LYS A 417 -34.23 7.40 14.55
C LYS A 417 -33.82 6.29 13.56
N GLU A 418 -34.73 5.93 12.66
CA GLU A 418 -34.44 4.93 11.61
C GLU A 418 -33.29 5.36 10.70
N ASP A 419 -33.26 6.63 10.27
CA ASP A 419 -32.17 7.17 9.46
C ASP A 419 -30.82 7.04 10.17
N CYS A 420 -30.74 7.44 11.44
CA CYS A 420 -29.52 7.29 12.25
C CYS A 420 -29.06 5.82 12.30
N PHE A 421 -29.97 4.89 12.56
CA PHE A 421 -29.63 3.47 12.57
C PHE A 421 -29.23 2.94 11.19
N SER A 422 -29.81 3.47 10.10
CA SER A 422 -29.42 3.13 8.73
C SER A 422 -27.93 3.40 8.49
N GLY A 423 -27.45 4.62 8.79
CA GLY A 423 -26.03 4.93 8.66
C GLY A 423 -25.12 4.22 9.66
N LEU A 424 -25.62 3.93 10.87
CA LEU A 424 -24.84 3.17 11.86
C LEU A 424 -24.56 1.74 11.39
N LYS A 425 -25.52 1.08 10.72
CA LYS A 425 -25.36 -0.26 10.14
C LYS A 425 -24.24 -0.29 9.10
N GLU A 426 -24.13 0.75 8.27
CA GLU A 426 -23.05 0.85 7.27
C GLU A 426 -21.66 0.84 7.92
N THR A 427 -21.52 1.48 9.08
CA THR A 427 -20.25 1.54 9.80
C THR A 427 -19.85 0.18 10.39
N ILE A 428 -20.83 -0.66 10.74
CA ILE A 428 -20.56 -2.01 11.26
C ILE A 428 -19.92 -2.88 10.20
N GLY A 429 -20.42 -2.89 8.97
CA GLY A 429 -19.75 -3.70 7.94
C GLY A 429 -18.39 -3.12 7.51
N ASP A 430 -18.09 -1.85 7.79
CA ASP A 430 -16.74 -1.30 7.68
C ASP A 430 -15.79 -1.75 8.81
N HIS A 431 -16.28 -1.84 10.05
CA HIS A 431 -15.46 -2.23 11.22
C HIS A 431 -15.32 -3.74 11.40
N PHE A 432 -16.38 -4.49 11.07
CA PHE A 432 -16.50 -5.91 11.38
C PHE A 432 -16.72 -6.78 10.15
N GLY A 433 -16.92 -6.23 8.95
CA GLY A 433 -17.28 -7.03 7.75
C GLY A 433 -16.24 -8.07 7.29
N ARG A 434 -15.04 -8.09 7.89
CA ARG A 434 -14.02 -9.13 7.67
C ARG A 434 -14.05 -10.26 8.71
N ASP A 435 -14.76 -10.06 9.81
CA ASP A 435 -14.92 -10.98 10.93
C ASP A 435 -16.42 -11.18 11.18
N LEU A 436 -16.98 -12.16 10.45
CA LEU A 436 -18.41 -12.44 10.47
C LEU A 436 -18.95 -12.70 11.88
N PRO A 437 -18.30 -13.52 12.74
CA PRO A 437 -18.70 -13.66 14.14
C PRO A 437 -18.81 -12.33 14.90
N SER A 438 -17.82 -11.44 14.77
CA SER A 438 -17.88 -10.12 15.42
C SER A 438 -18.98 -9.23 14.82
N ALA A 439 -19.21 -9.31 13.52
CA ALA A 439 -20.26 -8.55 12.85
C ALA A 439 -21.66 -9.01 13.30
N ILE A 440 -21.88 -10.32 13.43
CA ILE A 440 -23.13 -10.90 13.97
C ILE A 440 -23.33 -10.46 15.42
N SER A 441 -22.28 -10.53 16.25
CA SER A 441 -22.32 -10.06 17.63
C SER A 441 -22.68 -8.57 17.72
N ALA A 442 -22.14 -7.74 16.82
CA ALA A 442 -22.49 -6.33 16.72
C ALA A 442 -23.98 -6.12 16.38
N CYS A 443 -24.52 -6.78 15.34
CA CYS A 443 -25.94 -6.64 14.99
C CYS A 443 -26.90 -7.14 16.07
N ASN A 444 -26.48 -8.12 16.88
CA ASN A 444 -27.30 -8.59 18.00
C ASN A 444 -27.54 -7.55 19.09
N GLN A 445 -26.73 -6.49 19.15
CA GLN A 445 -26.88 -5.40 20.12
C GLN A 445 -27.93 -4.35 19.68
N PHE A 446 -28.38 -4.38 18.41
CA PHE A 446 -29.36 -3.42 17.90
C PHE A 446 -30.74 -3.64 18.50
N PRO A 447 -31.56 -2.57 18.63
CA PRO A 447 -32.98 -2.72 18.88
C PRO A 447 -33.64 -3.67 17.86
N ILE A 448 -34.68 -4.37 18.29
CA ILE A 448 -35.27 -5.49 17.53
C ILE A 448 -35.77 -5.04 16.16
N GLU A 449 -36.30 -3.82 16.08
CA GLU A 449 -36.79 -3.17 14.88
C GLU A 449 -35.67 -2.87 13.85
N PHE A 450 -34.42 -2.65 14.28
CA PHE A 450 -33.31 -2.33 13.38
C PHE A 450 -32.37 -3.52 13.12
N LYS A 451 -32.49 -4.58 13.92
CA LYS A 451 -31.66 -5.78 13.87
C LYS A 451 -31.70 -6.49 12.51
N GLY A 452 -32.89 -6.62 11.91
CA GLY A 452 -33.07 -7.24 10.59
C GLY A 452 -32.25 -6.56 9.50
N GLY A 453 -32.38 -5.23 9.37
CA GLY A 453 -31.63 -4.45 8.40
C GLY A 453 -30.11 -4.46 8.65
N CYS A 454 -29.66 -4.63 9.90
CA CYS A 454 -28.23 -4.77 10.20
C CYS A 454 -27.65 -6.07 9.58
N PHE A 455 -28.37 -7.19 9.70
CA PHE A 455 -27.94 -8.46 9.11
C PHE A 455 -27.97 -8.44 7.59
N GLU A 456 -28.99 -7.83 6.99
CA GLU A 456 -29.06 -7.65 5.54
C GLU A 456 -27.84 -6.89 5.01
N TRP A 457 -27.45 -5.81 5.69
CA TRP A 457 -26.28 -5.03 5.32
C TRP A 457 -24.97 -5.80 5.45
N ILE A 458 -24.79 -6.58 6.53
CA ILE A 458 -23.63 -7.46 6.66
C ILE A 458 -23.58 -8.44 5.48
N ASN A 459 -24.69 -9.08 5.14
CA ASN A 459 -24.76 -10.05 4.05
C ASN A 459 -24.35 -9.43 2.69
N MET A 460 -24.84 -8.22 2.41
CA MET A 460 -24.43 -7.47 1.23
C MET A 460 -22.94 -7.11 1.24
N ARG A 461 -22.35 -6.87 2.42
CA ARG A 461 -20.95 -6.48 2.53
C ARG A 461 -20.00 -7.67 2.50
N THR A 462 -20.37 -8.79 3.12
CA THR A 462 -19.59 -10.02 3.09
C THR A 462 -19.58 -10.63 1.70
N SER A 463 -20.69 -10.62 0.96
CA SER A 463 -20.70 -11.05 -0.45
C SER A 463 -19.72 -10.24 -1.31
N LYS A 464 -19.56 -8.94 -1.03
CA LYS A 464 -18.54 -8.10 -1.68
C LYS A 464 -17.11 -8.47 -1.29
N TYR A 465 -16.86 -8.85 -0.04
CA TYR A 465 -15.51 -9.24 0.43
C TYR A 465 -15.12 -10.67 0.06
N PHE A 466 -16.09 -11.56 -0.07
CA PHE A 466 -15.91 -13.01 -0.26
C PHE A 466 -16.43 -13.51 -1.62
N GLY A 467 -16.72 -12.61 -2.55
CA GLY A 467 -17.42 -12.87 -3.82
C GLY A 467 -17.05 -14.19 -4.52
N ASN A 468 -18.11 -14.89 -4.96
CA ASN A 468 -18.11 -16.15 -5.73
C ASN A 468 -17.42 -17.36 -5.06
N ARG A 469 -17.75 -17.64 -3.81
CA ARG A 469 -17.77 -19.04 -3.35
C ARG A 469 -19.21 -19.43 -3.10
N ASP A 470 -19.92 -19.86 -4.14
CA ASP A 470 -21.29 -20.38 -4.08
C ASP A 470 -21.41 -21.71 -3.29
N ASN A 471 -20.51 -22.00 -2.34
CA ASN A 471 -20.45 -23.25 -1.60
C ASN A 471 -20.18 -23.02 -0.10
N LEU A 472 -20.97 -22.19 0.57
CA LEU A 472 -21.03 -22.14 2.04
C LEU A 472 -22.48 -22.08 2.53
#